data_AF-A0A3R6MAU0-F1
#
_entry.id   AF-A0A3R6MAU0-F1
#
_cell.length_a   1.000
_cell.length_b   1.000
_cell.length_c   1.000
_cell.angle_alpha   90.00
_cell.angle_beta   90.00
_cell.angle_gamma   90.00
#
_symmetry.space_group_name_H-M   'P 1'
#
loop_
_entity.id
_entity.type
_entity.pdbx_description
1 polymer ?
#
loop_
_entity_poly.entity_id
_entity_poly.type
_entity_poly.pdbx_seq_one_letter_code
_entity_poly.pdbx_strand_id
1 'polypeptide(L)'
;MKNLNSSILRCAFALALGLVLVLWPEAAVTYLVITIGVCFILPGVFSLLNYFTREKVEGEPNPMFPIDGAGSMLFGAWLVIMPQFFVSILMYILGALLVIAGIQQIVSLVSARKWAIVPYGFYVIPVLILLTGIMILVYPFGAAANTFVIFGIACIIYGVSELINWYKFNKK
;
A
#
# COMPACT_ATOMS: atom_id res chain seq x y z
N MET A 1 27.44 13.29 18.17
CA MET A 1 27.52 11.84 18.47
C MET A 1 26.16 11.20 18.83
N LYS A 2 25.04 11.55 18.15
CA LYS A 2 23.71 10.92 18.36
C LYS A 2 23.21 10.11 17.14
N ASN A 3 24.00 10.05 16.05
CA ASN A 3 23.56 9.49 14.77
C ASN A 3 23.90 8.00 14.57
N LEU A 4 24.87 7.45 15.33
CA LEU A 4 25.32 6.06 15.14
C LEU A 4 24.30 5.03 15.63
N ASN A 5 23.62 5.31 16.74
CA ASN A 5 22.58 4.42 17.27
C ASN A 5 21.35 4.38 16.35
N SER A 6 21.05 5.50 15.68
CA SER A 6 19.96 5.59 14.69
C SER A 6 20.26 4.77 13.44
N SER A 7 21.49 4.80 12.92
CA SER A 7 21.87 4.05 11.71
C SER A 7 21.83 2.53 11.92
N ILE A 8 22.44 2.01 13.00
CA ILE A 8 22.43 0.57 13.28
C ILE A 8 21.01 0.07 13.53
N LEU A 9 20.22 0.84 14.28
CA LEU A 9 18.82 0.52 14.55
C LEU A 9 17.99 0.49 13.25
N ARG A 10 18.19 1.45 12.34
CA ARG A 10 17.55 1.45 11.00
C ARG A 10 17.95 0.24 10.18
N CYS A 11 19.23 -0.15 10.17
CA CYS A 11 19.69 -1.36 9.47
C CYS A 11 19.02 -2.61 10.04
N ALA A 12 19.00 -2.75 11.37
CA ALA A 12 18.37 -3.87 12.04
C ALA A 12 16.86 -3.94 11.73
N PHE A 13 16.15 -2.80 11.76
CA PHE A 13 14.74 -2.73 11.38
C PHE A 13 14.52 -3.07 9.91
N ALA A 14 15.33 -2.52 8.99
CA ALA A 14 15.19 -2.80 7.56
C ALA A 14 15.41 -4.29 7.24
N LEU A 15 16.40 -4.92 7.87
CA LEU A 15 16.65 -6.36 7.73
C LEU A 15 15.53 -7.19 8.34
N ALA A 16 15.07 -6.87 9.55
CA ALA A 16 13.99 -7.59 10.22
C ALA A 16 12.67 -7.47 9.43
N LEU A 17 12.30 -6.26 9.01
CA LEU A 17 11.12 -6.03 8.17
C LEU A 17 11.25 -6.74 6.83
N GLY A 18 12.42 -6.65 6.19
CA GLY A 18 12.68 -7.33 4.93
C GLY A 18 12.52 -8.85 5.04
N LEU A 19 13.05 -9.45 6.12
CA LEU A 19 12.87 -10.89 6.39
C LEU A 19 11.40 -11.26 6.63
N VAL A 20 10.67 -10.48 7.42
CA VAL A 20 9.24 -10.72 7.67
C VAL A 20 8.45 -10.65 6.37
N LEU A 21 8.73 -9.67 5.52
CA LEU A 21 8.07 -9.48 4.22
C LEU A 21 8.34 -10.64 3.25
N VAL A 22 9.55 -11.22 3.27
CA VAL A 22 9.90 -12.35 2.39
C VAL A 22 9.36 -13.67 2.91
N LEU A 23 9.45 -13.92 4.23
CA LEU A 23 9.06 -15.19 4.82
C LEU A 23 7.54 -15.32 5.01
N TRP A 24 6.85 -14.23 5.34
CA TRP A 24 5.41 -14.22 5.60
C TRP A 24 4.70 -13.06 4.88
N PRO A 25 4.75 -12.98 3.54
CA PRO A 25 4.17 -11.88 2.78
C PRO A 25 2.66 -11.76 2.98
N GLU A 26 1.94 -12.89 3.01
CA GLU A 26 0.48 -12.91 3.19
C GLU A 26 0.07 -12.37 4.56
N ALA A 27 0.79 -12.78 5.62
CA ALA A 27 0.58 -12.27 6.96
C ALA A 27 0.94 -10.77 7.03
N ALA A 28 2.06 -10.37 6.41
CA ALA A 28 2.49 -8.97 6.39
C ALA A 28 1.44 -8.05 5.75
N VAL A 29 0.87 -8.45 4.60
CA VAL A 29 -0.22 -7.73 3.95
C VAL A 29 -1.44 -7.61 4.87
N THR A 30 -1.83 -8.72 5.50
CA THR A 30 -2.98 -8.77 6.41
C THR A 30 -2.79 -7.87 7.62
N TYR A 31 -1.65 -7.98 8.32
CA TYR A 31 -1.35 -7.15 9.49
C TYR A 31 -1.21 -5.68 9.16
N LEU A 32 -0.69 -5.33 7.98
CA LEU A 32 -0.64 -3.95 7.52
C LEU A 32 -2.06 -3.38 7.41
N VAL A 33 -2.97 -4.10 6.76
CA VAL A 33 -4.37 -3.66 6.63
C VAL A 33 -5.07 -3.54 7.97
N ILE A 34 -4.87 -4.50 8.88
CA ILE A 34 -5.38 -4.43 10.26
C ILE A 34 -4.83 -3.18 10.97
N THR A 35 -3.54 -2.90 10.84
CA THR A 35 -2.90 -1.73 11.46
C THR A 35 -3.50 -0.44 10.92
N ILE A 36 -3.71 -0.33 9.60
CA ILE A 36 -4.44 0.80 9.00
C ILE A 36 -5.85 0.87 9.58
N GLY A 37 -6.58 -0.25 9.65
CA GLY A 37 -7.92 -0.32 10.23
C GLY A 37 -8.00 0.23 11.65
N VAL A 38 -7.08 -0.17 12.52
CA VAL A 38 -6.97 0.35 13.89
C VAL A 38 -6.69 1.85 13.90
N CYS A 39 -5.79 2.33 13.04
CA CYS A 39 -5.52 3.76 12.87
C CYS A 39 -6.74 4.56 12.40
N PHE A 40 -7.68 3.94 11.68
CA PHE A 40 -8.96 4.57 11.28
C PHE A 40 -10.03 4.51 12.39
N ILE A 41 -10.04 3.47 13.23
CA ILE A 41 -10.97 3.35 14.35
C ILE A 41 -10.72 4.45 15.39
N LEU A 42 -9.46 4.72 15.74
CA LEU A 42 -9.10 5.71 16.75
C LEU A 42 -9.76 7.08 16.54
N PRO A 43 -9.56 7.78 15.40
CA PRO A 43 -10.21 9.08 15.15
C PRO A 43 -11.73 8.97 15.07
N GLY A 44 -12.27 7.85 14.57
CA GLY A 44 -13.72 7.62 14.53
C GLY A 44 -14.35 7.55 15.93
N VAL A 45 -13.70 6.83 16.85
CA VAL A 45 -14.10 6.76 18.25
C VAL A 45 -14.00 8.14 18.91
N PHE A 46 -12.89 8.86 18.74
CA PHE A 46 -12.75 10.22 19.31
C PHE A 46 -13.82 11.19 18.78
N SER A 47 -14.13 11.13 17.49
CA SER A 47 -15.16 11.97 16.88
C SER A 47 -16.56 11.69 17.44
N LEU A 48 -16.92 10.41 17.61
CA LEU A 48 -18.20 10.01 18.19
C LEU A 48 -18.28 10.35 19.69
N LEU A 49 -17.22 10.09 20.46
CA LEU A 49 -17.18 10.43 21.89
C LEU A 49 -17.33 11.94 22.11
N ASN A 50 -16.67 12.77 21.30
CA ASN A 50 -16.83 14.22 21.36
C ASN A 50 -18.26 14.66 21.04
N TYR A 51 -18.94 14.00 20.10
CA TYR A 51 -20.34 14.31 19.79
C TYR A 51 -21.29 13.99 20.95
N PHE A 52 -21.11 12.82 21.60
CA PHE A 52 -21.98 12.40 22.72
C PHE A 52 -21.67 13.11 24.04
N THR A 53 -20.43 13.56 24.25
CA THR A 53 -19.99 14.21 25.51
C THR A 53 -20.15 15.74 25.45
N ARG A 54 -20.44 16.31 24.28
CA ARG A 54 -20.62 17.76 24.14
C ARG A 54 -21.90 18.19 24.86
N GLU A 55 -21.74 19.08 25.85
CA GLU A 55 -22.87 19.73 26.51
C GLU A 55 -23.67 20.54 25.48
N LYS A 56 -24.99 20.36 25.47
CA LYS A 56 -25.89 21.15 24.61
C LYS A 56 -25.97 22.56 25.19
N VAL A 57 -25.21 23.49 24.61
CA VAL A 57 -25.27 24.90 24.98
C VAL A 57 -26.55 25.50 24.39
N GLU A 58 -27.41 26.07 25.24
CA GLU A 58 -28.63 26.74 24.79
C GLU A 58 -28.29 27.92 23.85
N GLY A 59 -28.77 27.85 22.60
CA GLY A 59 -28.55 28.87 21.57
C GLY A 59 -27.58 28.47 20.45
N GLU A 60 -26.84 27.36 20.57
CA GLU A 60 -26.06 26.82 19.46
C GLU A 60 -26.92 25.91 18.55
N PRO A 61 -26.72 25.92 17.22
CA PRO A 61 -27.37 24.96 16.33
C PRO A 61 -27.02 23.54 16.77
N ASN A 62 -28.02 22.65 16.72
CA ASN A 62 -27.88 21.26 17.12
C ASN A 62 -26.65 20.65 16.41
N PRO A 63 -25.69 20.05 17.13
CA PRO A 63 -24.49 19.55 16.49
C PRO A 63 -24.86 18.52 15.43
N MET A 64 -24.33 18.70 14.22
CA MET A 64 -24.53 17.74 13.14
C MET A 64 -23.80 16.45 13.50
N PHE A 65 -24.46 15.31 13.29
CA PHE A 65 -23.87 14.01 13.58
C PHE A 65 -22.55 13.84 12.79
N PRO A 66 -21.46 13.38 13.41
CA PRO A 66 -20.18 13.24 12.73
C PRO A 66 -20.21 12.02 11.80
N ILE A 67 -20.77 12.19 10.61
CA ILE A 67 -20.84 11.16 9.57
C ILE A 67 -19.44 10.66 9.21
N ASP A 68 -18.45 11.55 9.17
CA ASP A 68 -17.06 11.20 8.90
C ASP A 68 -16.45 10.35 10.02
N GLY A 69 -16.81 10.62 11.28
CA GLY A 69 -16.40 9.85 12.46
C GLY A 69 -17.02 8.45 12.48
N ALA A 70 -18.31 8.35 12.19
CA ALA A 70 -18.99 7.07 12.04
C ALA A 70 -18.45 6.27 10.85
N GLY A 71 -18.23 6.92 9.70
CA GLY A 71 -17.69 6.29 8.50
C GLY A 71 -16.28 5.76 8.70
N SER A 72 -15.39 6.53 9.33
CA SER A 72 -14.03 6.08 9.64
C SER A 72 -14.01 4.92 10.64
N MET A 73 -14.88 4.93 11.65
CA MET A 73 -15.01 3.81 12.59
C MET A 73 -15.52 2.54 11.90
N LEU A 74 -16.57 2.64 11.08
CA LEU A 74 -17.13 1.51 10.34
C LEU A 74 -16.13 0.95 9.33
N PHE A 75 -15.46 1.82 8.58
CA PHE A 75 -14.43 1.43 7.64
C PHE A 75 -13.25 0.74 8.34
N GLY A 76 -12.76 1.34 9.43
CA GLY A 76 -11.69 0.75 10.22
C GLY A 76 -12.07 -0.60 10.82
N ALA A 77 -13.29 -0.75 11.35
CA ALA A 77 -13.81 -2.03 11.83
C ALA A 77 -13.87 -3.09 10.72
N TRP A 78 -14.34 -2.71 9.53
CA TRP A 78 -14.36 -3.60 8.38
C TRP A 78 -12.96 -4.07 7.97
N LEU A 79 -11.96 -3.17 7.96
CA LEU A 79 -10.56 -3.51 7.69
C LEU A 79 -9.98 -4.50 8.71
N VAL A 80 -10.36 -4.39 9.98
CA VAL A 80 -9.88 -5.29 11.05
C VAL A 80 -10.56 -6.66 10.97
N ILE A 81 -11.87 -6.70 10.68
CA ILE A 81 -12.65 -7.95 10.66
C ILE A 81 -12.39 -8.75 9.38
N MET A 82 -12.32 -8.08 8.21
CA MET A 82 -12.14 -8.73 6.91
C MET A 82 -11.02 -8.09 6.07
N PRO A 83 -9.77 -8.08 6.57
CA PRO A 83 -8.65 -7.45 5.85
C PRO A 83 -8.41 -8.06 4.47
N GLN A 84 -8.53 -9.40 4.37
CA GLN A 84 -8.26 -10.13 3.14
C GLN A 84 -9.28 -9.81 2.02
N PHE A 85 -10.53 -9.56 2.38
CA PHE A 85 -11.56 -9.13 1.45
C PHE A 85 -11.27 -7.73 0.90
N PHE A 86 -10.85 -6.79 1.77
CA PHE A 86 -10.47 -5.44 1.37
C PHE A 86 -9.28 -5.44 0.40
N VAL A 87 -8.22 -6.20 0.72
CA VAL A 87 -7.05 -6.35 -0.17
C VAL A 87 -7.49 -6.89 -1.54
N SER A 88 -8.36 -7.89 -1.54
CA SER A 88 -8.86 -8.49 -2.78
C SER A 88 -9.61 -7.47 -3.64
N ILE A 89 -10.52 -6.69 -3.05
CA ILE A 89 -11.22 -5.61 -3.77
C ILE A 89 -10.23 -4.60 -4.35
N LEU A 90 -9.28 -4.14 -3.54
CA LEU A 90 -8.28 -3.16 -3.99
C LEU A 90 -7.46 -3.70 -5.16
N MET A 91 -7.03 -4.96 -5.09
CA MET A 91 -6.29 -5.62 -6.14
C MET A 91 -7.14 -5.85 -7.39
N TYR A 92 -8.43 -6.18 -7.27
CA TYR A 92 -9.33 -6.26 -8.42
C TYR A 92 -9.48 -4.91 -9.13
N ILE A 93 -9.66 -3.83 -8.37
CA ILE A 93 -9.71 -2.47 -8.92
C ILE A 93 -8.40 -2.15 -9.64
N LEU A 94 -7.26 -2.43 -8.99
CA LEU A 94 -5.93 -2.18 -9.55
C LEU A 94 -5.67 -3.00 -10.82
N GLY A 95 -6.05 -4.28 -10.83
CA GLY A 95 -5.96 -5.16 -11.99
C GLY A 95 -6.82 -4.66 -13.15
N ALA A 96 -8.07 -4.26 -12.88
CA ALA A 96 -8.96 -3.70 -13.89
C ALA A 96 -8.41 -2.39 -14.48
N LEU A 97 -7.89 -1.50 -13.64
CA LEU A 97 -7.24 -0.26 -14.07
C LEU A 97 -6.03 -0.54 -14.96
N LEU A 98 -5.20 -1.52 -14.62
CA LEU A 98 -4.05 -1.93 -15.44
C LEU A 98 -4.48 -2.52 -16.79
N VAL A 99 -5.53 -3.33 -16.82
CA VAL A 99 -6.07 -3.86 -18.09
C VAL A 99 -6.55 -2.71 -18.97
N ILE A 100 -7.33 -1.78 -18.42
CA ILE A 100 -7.82 -0.61 -19.16
C ILE A 100 -6.63 0.23 -19.67
N ALA A 101 -5.65 0.51 -18.81
CA ALA A 101 -4.45 1.26 -19.18
C ALA A 101 -3.65 0.56 -20.28
N GLY A 102 -3.46 -0.76 -20.19
CA GLY A 102 -2.77 -1.56 -21.20
C GLY A 102 -3.48 -1.52 -22.55
N ILE A 103 -4.81 -1.69 -22.57
CA ILE A 103 -5.62 -1.58 -23.79
C ILE A 103 -5.49 -0.16 -24.37
N GLN A 104 -5.65 0.87 -23.54
CA GLN A 104 -5.59 2.27 -23.98
C GLN A 104 -4.22 2.61 -24.56
N GLN A 105 -3.13 2.15 -23.95
CA GLN A 105 -1.78 2.34 -24.47
C GLN A 105 -1.58 1.65 -25.82
N ILE A 106 -2.08 0.42 -26.00
CA ILE A 106 -2.02 -0.30 -27.28
C ILE A 106 -2.81 0.47 -28.35
N VAL A 107 -4.05 0.88 -28.06
CA VAL A 107 -4.90 1.64 -28.99
C VAL A 107 -4.24 2.96 -29.39
N SER A 108 -3.60 3.64 -28.44
CA SER A 108 -2.84 4.87 -28.69
C SER A 108 -1.67 4.63 -29.65
N LEU A 109 -0.87 3.57 -29.44
CA LEU A 109 0.25 3.23 -30.31
C LEU A 109 -0.19 2.79 -31.71
N VAL A 110 -1.30 2.05 -31.81
CA VAL A 110 -1.88 1.66 -33.10
C VAL A 110 -2.38 2.90 -33.86
N SER A 111 -2.98 3.86 -33.15
CA SER A 111 -3.44 5.12 -33.75
C SER A 111 -2.27 5.99 -34.19
N ALA A 112 -1.18 6.04 -33.42
CA ALA A 112 0.05 6.76 -33.77
C ALA A 112 0.73 6.17 -35.02
N ARG A 113 0.55 4.87 -35.29
CA ARG A 113 1.06 4.21 -36.51
C ARG A 113 0.51 4.83 -37.80
N LYS A 114 -0.65 5.50 -37.75
CA LYS A 114 -1.23 6.20 -38.91
C LYS A 114 -0.41 7.41 -39.35
N TRP A 115 0.41 7.97 -38.45
CA TRP A 115 1.13 9.24 -38.67
C TRP A 115 2.65 9.14 -38.45
N ALA A 116 3.13 8.06 -37.83
CA ALA A 116 4.54 7.80 -37.57
C ALA A 116 4.89 6.31 -37.63
N ILE A 117 6.14 5.98 -37.95
CA ILE A 117 6.64 4.60 -37.88
C ILE A 117 6.88 4.28 -36.39
N VAL A 118 6.01 3.46 -35.80
CA VAL A 118 6.13 3.03 -34.40
C VAL A 118 6.93 1.72 -34.33
N PRO A 119 8.12 1.69 -33.70
CA PRO A 119 8.91 0.47 -33.56
C PRO A 119 8.17 -0.59 -32.73
N TYR A 120 8.32 -1.86 -33.09
CA TYR A 120 7.67 -2.98 -32.40
C TYR A 120 8.03 -3.07 -30.90
N GLY A 121 9.21 -2.60 -30.50
CA GLY A 121 9.64 -2.55 -29.10
C GLY A 121 8.71 -1.73 -28.19
N PHE A 122 8.01 -0.72 -28.73
CA PHE A 122 7.09 0.11 -27.93
C PHE A 122 5.83 -0.65 -27.50
N TYR A 123 5.47 -1.75 -28.17
CA TYR A 123 4.31 -2.57 -27.79
C TYR A 123 4.62 -3.52 -26.62
N VAL A 124 5.90 -3.73 -26.28
CA VAL A 124 6.29 -4.62 -25.18
C VAL A 124 5.77 -4.10 -23.84
N ILE A 125 5.92 -2.80 -23.57
CA ILE A 125 5.50 -2.21 -22.29
C ILE A 125 3.98 -2.30 -22.08
N PRO A 126 3.12 -1.88 -23.03
CA PRO A 126 1.67 -2.01 -22.89
C PRO A 126 1.19 -3.45 -22.75
N VAL A 127 1.82 -4.39 -23.46
CA VAL A 127 1.49 -5.82 -23.36
C VAL A 127 1.86 -6.36 -21.98
N LEU A 128 3.02 -6.00 -21.43
CA LEU A 128 3.41 -6.39 -20.07
C LEU A 128 2.45 -5.82 -19.02
N ILE A 129 2.03 -4.55 -19.17
CA ILE A 129 1.03 -3.92 -18.29
C ILE A 129 -0.29 -4.68 -18.34
N LEU A 130 -0.76 -5.01 -19.55
CA LEU A 130 -2.00 -5.74 -19.75
C LEU A 130 -1.95 -7.15 -19.15
N LEU A 131 -0.87 -7.90 -19.40
CA LEU A 131 -0.64 -9.21 -18.81
C LEU A 131 -0.58 -9.16 -17.29
N THR A 132 0.08 -8.14 -16.73
CA THR A 132 0.14 -7.92 -15.28
C THR A 132 -1.25 -7.66 -14.71
N GLY A 133 -2.05 -6.81 -15.37
CA GLY A 133 -3.44 -6.55 -14.98
C GLY A 133 -4.29 -7.82 -14.98
N ILE A 134 -4.20 -8.64 -16.03
CA ILE A 134 -4.91 -9.93 -16.11
C ILE A 134 -4.45 -10.88 -15.00
N MET A 135 -3.14 -11.00 -14.76
CA MET A 135 -2.60 -11.84 -13.68
C MET A 135 -3.16 -11.43 -12.32
N ILE A 136 -3.24 -10.13 -12.04
CA ILE A 136 -3.81 -9.61 -10.79
C ILE A 136 -5.30 -9.96 -10.67
N LEU A 137 -6.06 -9.87 -11.76
CA LEU A 137 -7.48 -10.25 -11.75
C LEU A 137 -7.68 -11.76 -11.50
N VAL A 138 -6.78 -12.61 -11.98
CA VAL A 138 -6.85 -14.07 -11.76
C VAL A 138 -6.45 -14.44 -10.34
N TYR A 139 -5.42 -13.80 -9.77
CA TYR A 139 -4.90 -14.11 -8.44
C TYR A 139 -4.56 -12.85 -7.62
N PRO A 140 -5.57 -12.11 -7.15
CA PRO A 140 -5.40 -10.77 -6.57
C PRO A 140 -4.60 -10.79 -5.27
N PHE A 141 -4.95 -11.68 -4.34
CA PHE A 141 -4.31 -11.71 -3.03
C PHE A 141 -2.84 -12.09 -3.12
N GLY A 142 -2.50 -13.13 -3.88
CA GLY A 142 -1.09 -13.48 -4.02
C GLY A 142 -0.32 -12.55 -4.95
N ALA A 143 -0.96 -11.81 -5.86
CA ALA A 143 -0.28 -10.71 -6.55
C ALA A 143 0.15 -9.60 -5.57
N ALA A 144 -0.66 -9.29 -4.56
CA ALA A 144 -0.27 -8.39 -3.48
C ALA A 144 0.89 -8.98 -2.67
N ALA A 145 0.78 -10.24 -2.24
CA ALA A 145 1.82 -10.92 -1.48
C ALA A 145 3.17 -10.97 -2.24
N ASN A 146 3.16 -11.30 -3.53
CA ASN A 146 4.35 -11.34 -4.38
C ASN A 146 5.01 -9.96 -4.49
N THR A 147 4.22 -8.89 -4.57
CA THR A 147 4.73 -7.52 -4.56
C THR A 147 5.44 -7.20 -3.24
N PHE A 148 4.87 -7.67 -2.12
CA PHE A 148 5.48 -7.52 -0.80
C PHE A 148 6.79 -8.32 -0.65
N VAL A 149 6.92 -9.49 -1.29
CA VAL A 149 8.20 -10.23 -1.35
C VAL A 149 9.26 -9.41 -2.06
N ILE A 150 8.93 -8.77 -3.19
CA ILE A 150 9.86 -7.90 -3.92
C ILE A 150 10.31 -6.73 -3.04
N PHE A 151 9.38 -6.08 -2.34
CA PHE A 151 9.72 -5.05 -1.35
C PHE A 151 10.59 -5.59 -0.22
N GLY A 152 10.32 -6.80 0.28
CA GLY A 152 11.12 -7.45 1.32
C GLY A 152 12.57 -7.68 0.89
N ILE A 153 12.78 -8.21 -0.32
CA ILE A 153 14.12 -8.40 -0.90
C ILE A 153 14.84 -7.05 -1.03
N ALA A 154 14.16 -6.02 -1.55
CA ALA A 154 14.72 -4.68 -1.67
C ALA A 154 15.12 -4.10 -0.29
N CYS A 155 14.28 -4.29 0.73
CA CYS A 155 14.57 -3.90 2.11
C CYS A 155 15.80 -4.63 2.68
N ILE A 156 15.95 -5.93 2.40
CA ILE A 156 17.14 -6.69 2.82
C ILE A 156 18.39 -6.14 2.14
N ILE A 157 18.37 -5.94 0.82
CA ILE A 157 19.50 -5.39 0.07
C ILE A 157 19.88 -4.01 0.60
N TYR A 158 18.89 -3.17 0.87
CA TYR A 158 19.09 -1.85 1.47
C TYR A 158 19.73 -1.95 2.87
N GLY A 159 19.17 -2.79 3.75
CA GLY A 159 19.68 -2.99 5.11
C GLY A 159 21.12 -3.51 5.14
N VAL A 160 21.47 -4.44 4.24
CA VAL A 160 22.84 -4.94 4.07
C VAL A 160 23.77 -3.83 3.57
N SER A 161 23.34 -3.07 2.56
CA SER A 161 24.14 -1.98 1.99
C SER A 161 24.45 -0.89 3.02
N GLU A 162 23.47 -0.52 3.83
CA GLU A 162 23.63 0.47 4.89
C GLU A 162 24.53 -0.07 6.03
N LEU A 163 24.43 -1.35 6.37
CA LEU A 163 25.31 -2.00 7.34
C LEU A 163 26.77 -2.01 6.87
N ILE A 164 27.02 -2.31 5.59
CA ILE A 164 28.35 -2.27 4.98
C ILE A 164 28.91 -0.85 4.99
N ASN A 165 28.09 0.13 4.59
CA ASN A 165 28.48 1.54 4.61
C ASN A 165 28.85 2.00 6.02
N TRP A 166 28.03 1.67 7.02
CA TRP A 166 28.32 1.98 8.42
C TRP A 166 29.67 1.40 8.87
N TYR A 167 29.93 0.12 8.59
CA TYR A 167 31.21 -0.51 8.94
C TYR A 167 32.40 0.18 8.27
N LYS A 168 32.25 0.61 7.01
CA LYS A 168 33.31 1.28 6.24
C LYS A 168 33.57 2.71 6.71
N PHE A 169 32.54 3.47 7.09
CA PHE A 169 32.67 4.84 7.57
C PHE A 169 33.13 4.93 9.03
N ASN A 170 32.81 3.94 9.86
CA ASN A 170 33.24 3.91 11.27
C ASN A 170 34.70 3.42 11.44
N LYS A 171 35.33 2.96 10.35
CA LYS A 171 36.74 2.52 10.30
C LYS A 171 37.70 3.58 9.74
N LYS A 172 37.18 4.76 9.36
CA LYS A 172 37.96 5.99 9.09
C LYS A 172 37.79 6.94 10.26
#